data_AF-A0A5K1K1P3-F1
#
_entry.id   AF-A0A5K1K1P3-F1
#
_cell.length_a   1.000
_cell.length_b   1.000
_cell.length_c   1.000
_cell.angle_alpha   90.00
_cell.angle_beta   90.00
_cell.angle_gamma   90.00
#
_symmetry.space_group_name_H-M   'P 1'
#
loop_
_entity.id
_entity.type
_entity.pdbx_description
1 polymer ?
#
loop_
_entity_poly.entity_id
_entity_poly.type
_entity_poly.pdbx_seq_one_letter_code
_entity_poly.pdbx_strand_id
1 'polypeptide(L)'
;MFKVLTTYLVLVQLAAVLPATLWASPISTQQLENVAAKGYRLLDLQPGVKPVWKTEEEKLELLRQGVHFFDVTEVYDPSEAATSLHVEPSVTNNANFPAPSHLSDIKPVLDTLSMANMQEYLAKLTSFNNRHYTTSTGKAASQYIFDTITAFAADRTDITVTKFK
;
A
#
# COMPACT_ATOMS: atom_id res chain seq x y z
N MET A 1 -66.69 -45.67 -7.34
CA MET A 1 -65.95 -44.97 -8.41
C MET A 1 -66.60 -43.60 -8.54
N PHE A 2 -66.05 -42.44 -8.18
CA PHE A 2 -64.69 -41.95 -7.97
C PHE A 2 -64.72 -40.95 -6.79
N LYS A 3 -63.71 -41.02 -5.92
CA LYS A 3 -63.43 -40.09 -4.80
C LYS A 3 -63.15 -38.68 -5.37
N VAL A 4 -63.73 -37.62 -4.77
CA VAL A 4 -63.05 -36.69 -3.83
C VAL A 4 -61.62 -36.34 -4.26
N LEU A 5 -61.36 -35.05 -4.54
CA LEU A 5 -60.07 -34.32 -4.43
C LEU A 5 -59.73 -33.45 -5.67
N THR A 6 -60.41 -32.31 -5.85
CA THR A 6 -59.97 -31.27 -6.82
C THR A 6 -60.28 -29.85 -6.33
N THR A 7 -59.95 -29.56 -5.06
CA THR A 7 -60.07 -28.21 -4.47
C THR A 7 -58.76 -27.74 -3.85
N TYR A 8 -57.64 -27.87 -4.57
CA TYR A 8 -56.36 -27.23 -4.21
C TYR A 8 -55.55 -27.05 -5.49
N LEU A 9 -55.85 -26.01 -6.26
CA LEU A 9 -55.03 -25.61 -7.41
C LEU A 9 -54.56 -24.17 -7.19
N VAL A 10 -53.24 -24.04 -7.01
CA VAL A 10 -52.42 -22.84 -7.18
C VAL A 10 -52.55 -21.74 -6.12
N LEU A 11 -52.20 -22.07 -4.87
CA LEU A 11 -51.39 -21.18 -4.04
C LEU A 11 -49.97 -21.73 -4.10
N VAL A 12 -49.03 -20.99 -4.71
CA VAL A 12 -47.56 -21.03 -4.54
C VAL A 12 -46.92 -20.54 -5.84
N GLN A 13 -46.50 -19.28 -5.83
CA GLN A 13 -45.20 -18.79 -6.35
C GLN A 13 -45.16 -17.26 -6.25
N LEU A 14 -45.16 -16.75 -5.01
CA LEU A 14 -44.45 -15.51 -4.71
C LEU A 14 -43.04 -15.93 -4.27
N ALA A 15 -42.19 -16.31 -5.22
CA ALA A 15 -40.77 -16.47 -4.95
C ALA A 15 -40.22 -15.06 -4.77
N ALA A 16 -40.01 -14.68 -3.51
CA ALA A 16 -39.31 -13.47 -3.12
C ALA A 16 -37.99 -13.39 -3.89
N VAL A 17 -37.89 -12.44 -4.81
CA VAL A 17 -36.60 -11.90 -5.26
C VAL A 17 -36.03 -11.23 -4.02
N LEU A 18 -35.26 -11.97 -3.22
CA LEU A 18 -34.43 -11.41 -2.18
C LEU A 18 -33.27 -10.72 -2.92
N PRO A 19 -33.19 -9.38 -2.92
CA PRO A 19 -31.94 -8.76 -3.30
C PRO A 19 -30.92 -9.17 -2.23
N ALA A 20 -29.96 -10.01 -2.60
CA ALA A 20 -28.83 -10.34 -1.76
C ALA A 20 -27.94 -9.10 -1.63
N THR A 21 -28.38 -8.12 -0.85
CA THR A 21 -27.49 -7.10 -0.31
C THR A 21 -26.66 -7.79 0.75
N LEU A 22 -25.55 -8.40 0.34
CA LEU A 22 -24.53 -8.92 1.24
C LEU A 22 -23.83 -7.71 1.86
N TRP A 23 -24.38 -7.18 2.95
CA TRP A 23 -23.63 -6.36 3.88
C TRP A 23 -22.70 -7.31 4.63
N ALA A 24 -21.63 -7.72 3.95
CA ALA A 24 -20.57 -8.49 4.58
C ALA A 24 -19.98 -7.62 5.70
N SER A 25 -19.86 -8.15 6.91
CA SER A 25 -19.24 -7.46 8.03
C SER A 25 -17.83 -6.96 7.66
N PRO A 26 -17.35 -5.85 8.24
CA PRO A 26 -15.98 -5.42 8.03
C PRO A 26 -15.00 -6.52 8.43
N ILE A 27 -13.91 -6.70 7.68
CA ILE A 27 -12.85 -7.65 8.00
C ILE A 27 -12.26 -7.23 9.36
N SER A 28 -12.13 -8.15 10.32
CA SER A 28 -11.52 -7.83 11.61
C SER A 28 -9.99 -7.73 11.49
N THR A 29 -9.33 -6.96 12.35
CA THR A 29 -7.86 -6.85 12.38
C THR A 29 -7.17 -8.20 12.57
N GLN A 30 -7.69 -9.04 13.47
CA GLN A 30 -7.16 -10.39 13.68
C GLN A 30 -7.30 -11.26 12.43
N GLN A 31 -8.42 -11.17 11.69
CA GLN A 31 -8.57 -11.90 10.44
C GLN A 31 -7.61 -11.37 9.36
N LEU A 32 -7.44 -10.05 9.29
CA LEU A 32 -6.50 -9.39 8.38
C LEU A 32 -5.08 -9.92 8.59
N GLU A 33 -4.57 -9.89 9.83
CA GLU A 33 -3.24 -10.39 10.19
C GLU A 33 -3.08 -11.87 9.87
N ASN A 34 -4.07 -12.70 10.21
CA ASN A 34 -4.02 -14.14 9.95
C ASN A 34 -4.01 -14.50 8.46
N VAL A 35 -4.74 -13.74 7.63
CA VAL A 35 -4.79 -13.97 6.18
C VAL A 35 -3.55 -13.38 5.50
N ALA A 36 -3.08 -12.22 5.95
CA ALA A 36 -1.82 -11.63 5.51
C ALA A 36 -0.62 -12.54 5.82
N ALA A 37 -0.59 -13.16 7.00
CA ALA A 37 0.43 -14.14 7.38
C ALA A 37 0.46 -15.39 6.47
N LYS A 38 -0.65 -15.71 5.79
CA LYS A 38 -0.73 -16.78 4.79
C LYS A 38 -0.25 -16.35 3.40
N GLY A 39 0.19 -15.11 3.24
CA GLY A 39 0.71 -14.57 1.97
C GLY A 39 -0.35 -13.93 1.06
N TYR A 40 -1.55 -13.66 1.57
CA TYR A 40 -2.58 -12.92 0.84
C TYR A 40 -2.45 -11.41 1.08
N ARG A 41 -2.83 -10.63 0.08
CA ARG A 41 -2.88 -9.16 0.10
C ARG A 41 -4.30 -8.70 -0.14
N LEU A 42 -4.71 -7.69 0.62
CA LEU A 42 -6.03 -7.07 0.51
C LEU A 42 -5.92 -5.90 -0.47
N LEU A 43 -6.51 -6.04 -1.65
CA LEU A 43 -6.42 -5.06 -2.73
C LEU A 43 -7.75 -4.34 -2.90
N ASP A 44 -7.72 -3.02 -2.88
CA ASP A 44 -8.83 -2.18 -3.32
C ASP A 44 -8.67 -1.86 -4.81
N LEU A 45 -9.58 -2.39 -5.62
CA LEU A 45 -9.55 -2.24 -7.08
C LEU A 45 -10.35 -1.02 -7.55
N GLN A 46 -11.36 -0.60 -6.78
CA GLN A 46 -12.34 0.39 -7.21
C GLN A 46 -12.93 1.14 -6.01
N PRO A 47 -13.05 2.47 -6.08
CA PRO A 47 -13.66 3.25 -5.01
C PRO A 47 -15.07 2.74 -4.66
N GLY A 48 -15.32 2.56 -3.36
CA GLY A 48 -16.64 2.15 -2.85
C GLY A 48 -16.95 0.66 -3.01
N VAL A 49 -16.04 -0.13 -3.60
CA VAL A 49 -16.13 -1.59 -3.63
C VAL A 49 -15.32 -2.17 -2.48
N LYS A 50 -15.78 -3.27 -1.88
CA LYS A 50 -15.02 -3.93 -0.81
C LYS A 50 -13.67 -4.45 -1.36
N PRO A 51 -12.57 -4.25 -0.64
CA PRO A 51 -11.27 -4.81 -1.00
C PRO A 51 -11.32 -6.33 -1.10
N VAL A 52 -10.54 -6.90 -2.03
CA VAL A 52 -10.51 -8.33 -2.33
C VAL A 52 -9.18 -8.94 -1.95
N TRP A 53 -9.22 -10.18 -1.44
CA TRP A 53 -8.01 -10.94 -1.15
C TRP A 53 -7.41 -11.52 -2.42
N LYS A 54 -6.12 -11.28 -2.62
CA LYS A 54 -5.33 -11.77 -3.75
C LYS A 54 -3.98 -12.30 -3.30
N THR A 55 -3.47 -13.30 -3.98
CA THR A 55 -2.08 -13.75 -3.80
C THR A 55 -1.11 -12.76 -4.41
N GLU A 56 0.18 -12.84 -4.03
CA GLU A 56 1.23 -12.00 -4.62
C GLU A 56 1.33 -12.19 -6.14
N GLU A 57 1.14 -13.42 -6.64
CA GLU A 57 1.18 -13.72 -8.08
C GLU A 57 0.01 -13.05 -8.82
N GLU A 58 -1.21 -13.14 -8.28
CA GLU A 58 -2.37 -12.45 -8.86
C GLU A 58 -2.21 -10.93 -8.83
N LYS A 59 -1.64 -10.39 -7.74
CA LYS A 59 -1.29 -8.97 -7.66
C LYS A 59 -0.35 -8.57 -8.80
N LEU A 60 0.71 -9.36 -9.03
CA LEU A 60 1.65 -9.12 -10.13
C LEU A 60 1.02 -9.28 -11.52
N GLU A 61 0.04 -10.17 -11.67
CA GLU A 61 -0.73 -10.30 -12.91
C GLU A 61 -1.61 -9.07 -13.16
N LEU A 62 -2.26 -8.52 -12.13
CA LEU A 62 -3.01 -7.26 -12.26
C LEU A 62 -2.09 -6.10 -12.70
N LEU A 63 -0.86 -6.01 -12.16
CA LEU A 63 0.14 -5.06 -12.64
C LEU A 63 0.45 -5.26 -14.12
N ARG A 64 0.68 -6.51 -14.55
CA ARG A 64 0.99 -6.86 -15.95
C ARG A 64 -0.15 -6.49 -16.90
N GLN A 65 -1.40 -6.63 -16.44
CA GLN A 65 -2.60 -6.26 -17.17
C GLN A 65 -2.88 -4.75 -17.18
N GLY A 66 -2.09 -3.95 -16.43
CA GLY A 66 -2.30 -2.52 -16.30
C GLY A 66 -3.52 -2.16 -15.44
N VAL A 67 -4.01 -3.08 -14.61
CA VAL A 67 -5.10 -2.81 -13.66
C VAL A 67 -4.51 -2.11 -12.44
N HIS A 68 -4.99 -0.90 -12.18
CA HIS A 68 -4.61 -0.13 -11.00
C HIS A 68 -5.38 -0.61 -9.77
N PHE A 69 -4.70 -0.63 -8.63
CA PHE A 69 -5.28 -0.96 -7.34
C PHE A 69 -4.46 -0.35 -6.21
N PHE A 70 -5.04 -0.29 -5.02
CA PHE A 70 -4.35 0.05 -3.78
C PHE A 70 -4.19 -1.21 -2.93
N ASP A 71 -2.96 -1.51 -2.50
CA ASP A 71 -2.74 -2.54 -1.48
C ASP A 71 -3.00 -1.91 -0.11
N VAL A 72 -4.11 -2.32 0.51
CA VAL A 72 -4.56 -1.82 1.82
C VAL A 72 -4.24 -2.80 2.94
N THR A 73 -3.45 -3.86 2.70
CA THR A 73 -3.21 -4.93 3.67
C THR A 73 -2.71 -4.42 5.02
N GLU A 74 -1.82 -3.42 5.03
CA GLU A 74 -1.18 -2.91 6.25
C GLU A 74 -1.85 -1.64 6.80
N VAL A 75 -2.79 -1.05 6.06
CA VAL A 75 -3.45 0.23 6.40
C VAL A 75 -4.96 0.12 6.53
N TYR A 76 -5.53 -1.06 6.29
CA TYR A 76 -6.96 -1.29 6.40
C TYR A 76 -7.40 -1.16 7.86
N ASP A 77 -8.16 -0.12 8.16
CA ASP A 77 -8.88 0.02 9.43
C ASP A 77 -10.33 -0.43 9.26
N PRO A 78 -10.78 -1.49 9.98
CA PRO A 78 -12.16 -1.96 9.94
C PRO A 78 -13.20 -0.89 10.34
N SER A 79 -12.81 0.09 11.15
CA SER A 79 -13.66 1.20 11.59
C SER A 79 -13.80 2.30 10.53
N GLU A 80 -12.78 2.47 9.68
CA GLU A 80 -12.79 3.42 8.57
C GLU A 80 -13.31 2.79 7.27
N ALA A 81 -13.38 1.46 7.16
CA ALA A 81 -13.87 0.74 5.99
C ALA A 81 -15.33 1.08 5.56
N ALA A 82 -16.12 1.69 6.45
CA ALA A 82 -17.46 2.19 6.15
C ALA A 82 -17.48 3.64 5.64
N THR A 83 -16.37 4.36 5.81
CA THR A 83 -16.22 5.77 5.44
C THR A 83 -15.20 5.82 4.30
N SER A 84 -15.68 5.71 3.06
CA SER A 84 -14.89 6.14 1.92
C SER A 84 -14.57 7.62 2.14
N LEU A 85 -13.40 7.91 2.70
CA LEU A 85 -12.87 9.25 2.86
C LEU A 85 -12.68 9.79 1.44
N HIS A 86 -13.71 10.47 0.94
CA HIS A 86 -13.54 11.52 -0.05
C HIS A 86 -12.57 12.50 0.59
N VAL A 87 -11.29 12.32 0.29
CA VAL A 87 -10.31 13.37 0.46
C VAL A 87 -10.71 14.42 -0.56
N GLU A 88 -11.59 15.32 -0.15
CA GLU A 88 -11.80 16.57 -0.85
C GLU A 88 -10.41 17.15 -1.11
N PRO A 89 -10.05 17.45 -2.37
CA PRO A 89 -8.73 17.98 -2.67
C PRO A 89 -8.56 19.23 -1.84
N SER A 90 -7.68 19.16 -0.84
CA SER A 90 -7.36 20.28 0.04
C SER A 90 -6.92 21.43 -0.85
N VAL A 91 -7.84 22.38 -1.03
CA VAL A 91 -7.65 23.55 -1.87
C VAL A 91 -6.50 24.35 -1.26
N THR A 92 -5.38 24.30 -1.96
CA THR A 92 -4.25 25.23 -1.87
C THR A 92 -3.79 25.53 -0.45
N ASN A 93 -2.99 24.62 0.12
CA ASN A 93 -1.96 25.05 1.07
C ASN A 93 -0.98 25.95 0.30
N ASN A 94 -1.28 27.25 0.23
CA ASN A 94 -0.34 28.25 -0.25
C ASN A 94 0.69 28.43 0.87
N ALA A 95 1.59 27.45 0.99
CA ALA A 95 2.61 27.43 2.00
C ALA A 95 3.49 28.67 1.83
N ASN A 96 3.35 29.61 2.78
CA ASN A 96 4.02 30.89 2.72
C ASN A 96 5.46 30.71 3.23
N PHE A 97 6.33 30.19 2.38
CA PHE A 97 7.74 30.01 2.69
C PHE A 97 8.47 31.37 2.71
N PRO A 98 9.31 31.64 3.73
CA PRO A 98 10.12 32.85 3.76
C PRO A 98 11.13 32.87 2.59
N ALA A 99 11.58 34.07 2.23
CA ALA A 99 12.63 34.22 1.22
C ALA A 99 13.95 33.53 1.68
N PRO A 100 14.73 32.93 0.76
CA PRO A 100 15.98 32.24 1.12
C PRO A 100 16.99 33.18 1.80
N SER A 101 17.47 32.82 2.99
CA SER A 101 18.38 33.65 3.80
C SER A 101 19.83 33.14 3.92
N HIS A 102 20.11 31.89 3.52
CA HIS A 102 21.40 31.22 3.71
C HIS A 102 22.18 30.99 2.40
N LEU A 103 22.02 31.88 1.41
CA LEU A 103 22.63 31.71 0.08
C LEU A 103 24.17 31.64 0.14
N SER A 104 24.79 32.39 1.06
CA SER A 104 26.24 32.37 1.29
C SER A 104 26.75 31.01 1.78
N ASP A 105 25.95 30.31 2.59
CA ASP A 105 26.32 29.04 3.20
C ASP A 105 26.08 27.87 2.23
N ILE A 106 25.04 27.98 1.40
CA ILE A 106 24.63 26.93 0.45
C ILE A 106 25.53 26.93 -0.80
N LYS A 107 25.94 28.10 -1.30
CA LYS A 107 26.70 28.20 -2.56
C LYS A 107 27.98 27.34 -2.55
N PRO A 108 28.82 27.36 -1.50
CA PRO A 108 29.98 26.48 -1.43
C PRO A 108 29.62 24.99 -1.40
N VAL A 109 28.52 24.61 -0.74
CA VAL A 109 28.07 23.21 -0.69
C VAL A 109 27.65 22.71 -2.07
N LEU A 110 26.96 23.54 -2.86
CA LEU A 110 26.56 23.19 -4.22
C LEU A 110 27.75 22.90 -5.12
N ASP A 111 28.85 23.64 -4.94
CA ASP A 111 30.08 23.44 -5.71
C ASP A 111 30.77 22.10 -5.37
N THR A 112 30.45 21.47 -4.23
CA THR A 112 30.97 20.14 -3.85
C THR A 112 30.19 18.97 -4.42
N LEU A 113 29.07 19.21 -5.12
CA LEU A 113 28.23 18.14 -5.65
C LEU A 113 28.96 17.36 -6.76
N SER A 114 29.07 16.05 -6.59
CA SER A 114 29.71 15.16 -7.55
C SER A 114 28.66 14.31 -8.27
N MET A 115 28.50 14.54 -9.58
CA MET A 115 27.67 13.66 -10.43
C MET A 115 28.20 12.23 -10.49
N ALA A 116 29.52 12.05 -10.41
CA ALA A 116 30.14 10.73 -10.40
C ALA A 116 29.69 9.92 -9.16
N ASN A 117 29.68 10.54 -7.97
CA ASN A 117 29.23 9.88 -6.75
C ASN A 117 27.75 9.49 -6.85
N MET A 118 26.90 10.40 -7.37
CA MET A 118 25.47 10.12 -7.57
C MET A 118 25.24 8.94 -8.53
N GLN A 119 26.00 8.88 -9.61
CA GLN A 119 25.93 7.77 -10.58
C GLN A 119 26.41 6.45 -9.97
N GLU A 120 27.46 6.46 -9.14
CA GLU A 120 27.97 5.26 -8.46
C GLU A 120 26.94 4.68 -7.48
N TYR A 121 26.34 5.52 -6.63
CA TYR A 121 25.30 5.08 -5.70
C TYR A 121 24.07 4.55 -6.44
N LEU A 122 23.67 5.23 -7.52
CA LEU A 122 22.57 4.78 -8.37
C LEU A 122 22.89 3.42 -8.99
N ALA A 123 24.05 3.26 -9.62
CA ALA A 123 24.47 2.02 -10.26
C ALA A 123 24.43 0.84 -9.29
N LYS A 124 24.91 1.03 -8.06
CA LYS A 124 24.83 0.00 -7.02
C LYS A 124 23.38 -0.32 -6.65
N LEU A 125 22.55 0.68 -6.38
CA LEU A 125 21.15 0.47 -6.00
C LEU A 125 20.31 -0.15 -7.12
N THR A 126 20.62 0.13 -8.38
CA THR A 126 19.96 -0.48 -9.55
C THR A 126 20.50 -1.85 -9.91
N SER A 127 21.64 -2.27 -9.38
CA SER A 127 22.20 -3.61 -9.61
C SER A 127 21.43 -4.71 -8.87
N PHE A 128 20.67 -4.36 -7.83
CA PHE A 128 19.77 -5.30 -7.14
C PHE A 128 18.55 -5.61 -8.00
N ASN A 129 18.13 -6.89 -8.04
CA ASN A 129 16.93 -7.32 -8.77
C ASN A 129 15.68 -6.51 -8.39
N ASN A 130 15.45 -6.31 -7.09
CA ASN A 130 14.45 -5.40 -6.57
C ASN A 130 14.87 -4.90 -5.18
N ARG A 131 14.18 -3.87 -4.69
CA ARG A 131 14.44 -3.23 -3.39
C ARG A 131 13.24 -3.33 -2.44
N HIS A 132 12.44 -4.40 -2.57
CA HIS A 132 11.21 -4.58 -1.81
C HIS A 132 11.50 -5.03 -0.37
N TYR A 133 10.80 -4.47 0.62
CA TYR A 133 11.08 -4.63 2.06
C TYR A 133 11.05 -6.08 2.57
N THR A 134 10.31 -6.97 1.91
CA THR A 134 10.22 -8.40 2.28
C THR A 134 11.32 -9.28 1.67
N THR A 135 12.12 -8.75 0.73
CA THR A 135 13.10 -9.55 -0.03
C THR A 135 14.50 -9.46 0.56
N SER A 136 15.33 -10.47 0.30
CA SER A 136 16.74 -10.46 0.70
C SER A 136 17.53 -9.35 0.01
N THR A 137 17.24 -9.05 -1.26
CA THR A 137 17.85 -7.95 -2.00
C THR A 137 17.44 -6.58 -1.46
N GLY A 138 16.19 -6.43 -1.01
CA GLY A 138 15.74 -5.22 -0.30
C GLY A 138 16.47 -5.00 1.02
N LYS A 139 16.63 -6.06 1.82
CA LYS A 139 17.47 -6.00 3.03
C LYS A 139 18.91 -5.60 2.72
N ALA A 140 19.50 -6.19 1.68
CA ALA A 140 20.87 -5.87 1.25
C ALA A 140 21.00 -4.41 0.76
N ALA A 141 20.01 -3.89 0.04
CA ALA A 141 19.98 -2.49 -0.40
C ALA A 141 19.88 -1.53 0.80
N SER A 142 19.02 -1.82 1.78
CA SER A 142 18.92 -1.05 3.02
C SER A 142 20.23 -1.06 3.82
N GLN A 143 20.87 -2.24 3.92
CA GLN A 143 22.18 -2.38 4.56
C GLN A 143 23.26 -1.57 3.85
N TYR A 144 23.30 -1.57 2.51
CA TYR A 144 24.23 -0.76 1.73
C TYR A 144 24.10 0.74 2.03
N ILE A 145 22.88 1.26 2.14
CA ILE A 145 22.64 2.66 2.50
C ILE A 145 23.13 2.95 3.92
N PHE A 146 22.81 2.07 4.87
CA PHE A 146 23.27 2.20 6.26
C PHE A 146 24.80 2.23 6.34
N ASP A 147 25.49 1.33 5.65
CA ASP A 147 26.95 1.27 5.65
C ASP A 147 27.56 2.52 5.01
N THR A 148 26.97 3.00 3.91
CA THR A 148 27.42 4.22 3.21
C THR A 148 27.31 5.46 4.11
N ILE A 149 26.18 5.63 4.81
CA ILE A 149 25.98 6.77 5.72
C ILE A 149 26.88 6.64 6.95
N THR A 150 27.04 5.43 7.49
CA THR A 150 27.95 5.18 8.61
C THR A 150 29.39 5.53 8.23
N ALA A 151 29.82 5.22 7.00
CA ALA A 151 31.13 5.61 6.49
C ALA A 151 31.29 7.14 6.42
N PHE A 152 30.27 7.89 5.98
CA PHE A 152 30.31 9.36 5.99
C PHE A 152 30.40 9.94 7.40
N ALA A 153 29.80 9.27 8.39
CA ALA A 153 29.83 9.69 9.78
C ALA A 153 31.07 9.21 10.55
N ALA A 154 31.92 8.35 9.98
CA ALA A 154 33.00 7.67 10.71
C ALA A 154 33.98 8.65 11.38
N ASP A 155 34.28 9.76 10.72
CA ASP A 155 35.21 10.79 11.22
C ASP A 155 34.50 11.92 11.99
N ARG A 156 33.20 11.75 12.30
CA ARG A 156 32.34 12.78 12.89
C ARG A 156 31.79 12.32 14.23
N THR A 157 32.17 13.01 15.30
CA THR A 157 31.70 12.72 16.66
C THR A 157 30.33 13.32 16.99
N ASP A 158 29.86 14.24 16.16
CA ASP A 158 28.57 14.93 16.30
C ASP A 158 27.40 14.18 15.63
N ILE A 159 27.67 13.09 14.90
CA ILE A 159 26.67 12.34 14.15
C ILE A 159 26.56 10.91 14.70
N THR A 160 25.33 10.46 14.97
CA THR A 160 25.04 9.08 15.37
C THR A 160 24.10 8.43 14.37
N VAL A 161 24.52 7.30 13.79
CA VAL A 161 23.73 6.54 12.80
C VAL A 161 23.15 5.30 13.47
N THR A 162 21.83 5.17 13.50
CA THR A 162 21.14 4.00 14.07
C THR A 162 20.14 3.42 13.08
N LYS A 163 19.89 2.11 13.20
CA LYS A 163 18.85 1.44 12.42
C LYS A 163 17.48 1.73 13.02
N PHE A 164 16.49 1.92 12.16
CA PHE A 164 15.09 1.98 12.58
C PHE A 164 14.70 0.65 13.23
N LYS A 165 14.02 0.73 14.38
CA LYS A 165 13.57 -0.44 15.17
C LYS A 165 12.11 -0.74 14.87
#